data_AF-A0AA43D0W7-F1
#
_entry.id   AF-A0AA43D0W7-F1
#
_cell.length_a   1.000
_cell.length_b   1.000
_cell.length_c   1.000
_cell.angle_alpha   90.00
_cell.angle_beta   90.00
_cell.angle_gamma   90.00
#
_symmetry.space_group_name_H-M   'P 1'
#
loop_
_entity.id
_entity.type
_entity.pdbx_description
1 polymer ?
#
loop_
_entity_poly.entity_id
_entity_poly.type
_entity_poly.pdbx_seq_one_letter_code
_entity_poly.pdbx_strand_id
1 'polypeptide(L)'
;MTEKLDLLKIAQEEQDGDLFKLLDGIYKRSKVQPRGIKDAIIWEGGNSHGDVKPVAHAFTDMFALNGTLMALDVLGLPFLGVPMMAQFRHDTKLASLEWFGKLDYTALKWSTAGDFMVNDNGKKVVVAGKSANAPLRTAAGVYCNVRPYGTITSVRFMPGLPYSQDKKKFSVDRATGNIHSEMNTPGIRMAFAARLFLKMVHETGQIGRVATKPTQAQEDAINAGIMRWLLQGTKFQLKRQYTVDAYEEHKANVDAIVAVLPKDFKAGMESWGGEIYEHISDTNFGLLLHDMIEQRGAIVYATDLDGDRLTDLMADAPDVLRKWGQMVLDHAKTGKKMQDVWKEMGFTMTNGKDMTSVMYRMEGAPIFEQTLGSADAMLLRLLAGDETVGGEKQPYDPRIHFVLINEAYKAANPGNTELAKWLDAQLATFDKIYGGKRPRYIDGYNQLKAAIKPWGSK
;
A
#
# COMPACT_ATOMS: atom_id res chain seq x y z
N MET A 1 16.46 21.82 -21.89
CA MET A 1 16.49 20.80 -20.83
C MET A 1 16.25 21.53 -19.52
N THR A 2 15.30 21.08 -18.71
CA THR A 2 15.20 21.56 -17.32
C THR A 2 16.51 21.27 -16.60
N GLU A 3 16.94 22.19 -15.74
CA GLU A 3 18.13 21.99 -14.91
C GLU A 3 17.95 20.71 -14.07
N LYS A 4 19.00 19.90 -13.97
CA LYS A 4 18.94 18.64 -13.22
C LYS A 4 18.82 18.95 -11.73
N LEU A 5 18.10 18.10 -11.00
CA LEU A 5 18.10 18.15 -9.55
C LEU A 5 19.45 17.72 -9.00
N ASP A 6 19.94 18.43 -7.98
CA ASP A 6 21.05 17.99 -7.16
C ASP A 6 20.53 17.04 -6.07
N LEU A 7 20.41 15.76 -6.43
CA LEU A 7 19.89 14.71 -5.54
C LEU A 7 20.79 14.45 -4.32
N LEU A 8 22.08 14.78 -4.39
CA LEU A 8 22.98 14.69 -3.24
C LEU A 8 22.72 15.86 -2.29
N LYS A 9 22.54 17.07 -2.82
CA LYS A 9 22.19 18.24 -2.01
C LYS A 9 20.83 18.06 -1.33
N ILE A 10 19.83 17.52 -2.03
CA ILE A 10 18.53 17.17 -1.44
C ILE A 10 18.71 16.19 -0.26
N ALA A 11 19.52 15.15 -0.44
CA ALA A 11 19.82 14.19 0.62
C ALA A 11 20.49 14.85 1.84
N GLN A 12 21.44 15.76 1.61
CA GLN A 12 22.15 16.49 2.66
C GLN A 12 21.22 17.44 3.42
N GLU A 13 20.39 18.21 2.71
CA GLU A 13 19.44 19.14 3.34
C GLU A 13 18.35 18.42 4.13
N GLU A 14 17.88 17.26 3.67
CA GLU A 14 16.93 16.47 4.46
C GLU A 14 17.59 15.85 5.71
N GLN A 15 18.85 15.42 5.62
CA GLN A 15 19.57 14.81 6.74
C GLN A 15 19.88 15.82 7.85
N ASP A 16 20.49 16.97 7.52
CA ASP A 16 20.98 17.93 8.52
C ASP A 16 20.73 19.42 8.16
N GLY A 17 20.02 19.73 7.08
CA GLY A 17 19.85 21.11 6.58
C GLY A 17 18.41 21.64 6.58
N ASP A 18 18.13 22.59 5.69
CA ASP A 18 16.84 23.23 5.47
C ASP A 18 16.22 22.78 4.13
N LEU A 19 15.64 21.57 4.17
CA LEU A 19 14.95 21.00 3.02
C LEU A 19 13.84 21.93 2.48
N PHE A 20 13.14 22.68 3.34
CA PHE A 20 12.00 23.49 2.92
C PHE A 20 12.45 24.65 2.06
N LYS A 21 13.51 25.35 2.49
CA LYS A 21 14.12 26.41 1.71
C LYS A 21 14.66 25.90 0.38
N LEU A 22 15.29 24.72 0.37
CA LEU A 22 15.76 24.11 -0.88
C LEU A 22 14.58 23.80 -1.81
N LEU A 23 13.54 23.12 -1.33
CA LEU A 23 12.36 22.78 -2.13
C LEU A 23 11.59 24.01 -2.59
N ASP A 24 11.56 25.11 -1.83
CA ASP A 24 10.99 26.40 -2.24
C ASP A 24 11.81 27.10 -3.33
N GLY A 25 13.11 26.82 -3.42
CA GLY A 25 13.95 27.25 -4.53
C GLY A 25 13.73 26.43 -5.81
N ILE A 26 13.23 25.20 -5.69
CA ILE A 26 13.04 24.27 -6.83
C ILE A 26 11.59 24.26 -7.32
N TYR A 27 10.62 24.29 -6.41
CA TYR A 27 9.21 24.09 -6.68
C TYR A 27 8.36 25.23 -6.14
N LYS A 28 7.19 25.41 -6.76
CA LYS A 28 6.23 26.43 -6.34
C LYS A 28 5.29 25.87 -5.28
N ARG A 29 4.90 26.69 -4.31
CA ARG A 29 3.81 26.37 -3.36
C ARG A 29 2.48 26.27 -4.11
N SER A 30 1.78 25.16 -3.94
CA SER A 30 0.49 24.94 -4.59
C SER A 30 -0.62 25.76 -3.96
N LYS A 31 -1.57 26.20 -4.79
CA LYS A 31 -2.84 26.77 -4.33
C LYS A 31 -3.85 25.68 -3.95
N VAL A 32 -3.61 24.43 -4.34
CA VAL A 32 -4.44 23.29 -3.94
C VAL A 32 -4.29 23.09 -2.44
N GLN A 33 -5.42 22.92 -1.76
CA GLN A 33 -5.49 22.73 -0.32
C GLN A 33 -6.47 21.60 0.01
N PRO A 34 -6.20 20.75 1.01
CA PRO A 34 -7.12 19.70 1.44
C PRO A 34 -8.43 20.26 2.00
N ARG A 35 -9.51 19.48 1.95
CA ARG A 35 -10.81 19.93 2.50
C ARG A 35 -10.68 20.32 3.98
N GLY A 36 -11.04 21.57 4.28
CA GLY A 36 -11.08 22.11 5.64
C GLY A 36 -9.72 22.50 6.23
N ILE A 37 -8.65 22.53 5.43
CA ILE A 37 -7.28 22.82 5.89
C ILE A 37 -6.67 23.84 4.94
N LYS A 38 -6.29 25.02 5.45
CA LYS A 38 -5.89 26.17 4.60
C LYS A 38 -4.40 26.48 4.63
N ASP A 39 -3.69 25.89 5.58
CA ASP A 39 -2.27 26.06 5.86
C ASP A 39 -1.47 24.80 5.48
N ALA A 40 -2.04 23.91 4.66
CA ALA A 40 -1.33 22.73 4.22
C ALA A 40 -0.18 23.14 3.29
N ILE A 41 0.99 22.65 3.64
CA ILE A 41 2.22 22.87 2.90
C ILE A 41 2.26 21.88 1.74
N ILE A 42 2.09 22.36 0.51
CA ILE A 42 2.07 21.54 -0.70
C ILE A 42 2.92 22.23 -1.76
N TRP A 43 3.77 21.48 -2.45
CA TRP A 43 4.47 21.95 -3.66
C TRP A 43 3.78 21.44 -4.92
N GLU A 44 3.93 22.14 -6.03
CA GLU A 44 3.54 21.68 -7.36
C GLU A 44 4.72 21.76 -8.32
N GLY A 45 4.79 20.80 -9.24
CA GLY A 45 5.84 20.75 -10.27
C GLY A 45 5.47 19.83 -11.43
N GLY A 46 6.39 19.67 -12.37
CA GLY A 46 6.18 18.88 -13.59
C GLY A 46 5.41 19.60 -14.69
N ASN A 47 4.97 18.86 -15.71
CA ASN A 47 4.34 19.40 -16.91
C ASN A 47 2.88 18.93 -17.03
N SER A 48 1.93 19.87 -17.08
CA SER A 48 0.49 19.59 -17.24
C SER A 48 0.06 19.30 -18.69
N HIS A 49 1.00 18.97 -19.58
CA HIS A 49 0.72 18.67 -20.98
C HIS A 49 -0.35 17.57 -21.12
N GLY A 50 -1.28 17.78 -22.05
CA GLY A 50 -2.35 16.83 -22.35
C GLY A 50 -3.39 16.67 -21.24
N ASP A 51 -3.55 17.69 -20.39
CA ASP A 51 -4.48 17.71 -19.25
C ASP A 51 -4.30 16.53 -18.29
N VAL A 52 -3.06 16.02 -18.19
CA VAL A 52 -2.72 14.95 -17.25
C VAL A 52 -2.95 15.45 -15.83
N LYS A 53 -3.85 14.76 -15.11
CA LYS A 53 -4.16 15.01 -13.71
C LYS A 53 -2.95 14.67 -12.86
N PRO A 54 -2.58 15.55 -11.92
CA PRO A 54 -1.46 15.29 -11.04
C PRO A 54 -1.77 14.18 -10.03
N VAL A 55 -0.72 13.55 -9.54
CA VAL A 55 -0.77 12.64 -8.39
C VAL A 55 -0.19 13.37 -7.17
N ALA A 56 -0.75 13.12 -5.99
CA ALA A 56 -0.23 13.65 -4.74
C ALA A 56 0.84 12.70 -4.16
N HIS A 57 2.10 13.14 -4.10
CA HIS A 57 3.22 12.34 -3.62
C HIS A 57 3.55 12.71 -2.18
N ALA A 58 3.46 11.75 -1.28
CA ALA A 58 3.95 11.90 0.08
C ALA A 58 5.49 11.74 0.11
N PHE A 59 6.17 12.82 0.48
CA PHE A 59 7.59 12.84 0.76
C PHE A 59 7.83 12.29 2.17
N THR A 60 7.84 10.95 2.27
CA THR A 60 7.55 10.20 3.52
C THR A 60 8.76 9.71 4.29
N ASP A 61 9.93 9.59 3.69
CA ASP A 61 11.21 9.40 4.40
C ASP A 61 12.33 9.99 3.54
N MET A 62 13.52 10.07 4.13
CA MET A 62 14.73 10.63 3.54
C MET A 62 14.99 10.12 2.10
N PHE A 63 14.79 8.83 1.91
CA PHE A 63 15.07 8.14 0.67
C PHE A 63 13.86 8.09 -0.26
N ALA A 64 12.67 7.82 0.28
CA ALA A 64 11.42 7.89 -0.43
C ALA A 64 11.22 9.26 -1.09
N LEU A 65 11.57 10.33 -0.37
CA LEU A 65 11.63 11.69 -0.90
C LEU A 65 12.59 11.74 -2.10
N ASN A 66 13.86 11.38 -1.90
CA ASN A 66 14.89 11.55 -2.93
C ASN A 66 14.60 10.71 -4.19
N GLY A 67 14.19 9.45 -4.02
CA GLY A 67 13.81 8.56 -5.13
C GLY A 67 12.53 9.01 -5.83
N THR A 68 11.58 9.58 -5.10
CA THR A 68 10.37 10.18 -5.70
C THR A 68 10.72 11.42 -6.53
N LEU A 69 11.54 12.33 -5.99
CA LEU A 69 11.96 13.54 -6.72
C LEU A 69 12.79 13.19 -7.95
N MET A 70 13.70 12.20 -7.85
CA MET A 70 14.42 11.66 -9.01
C MET A 70 13.44 11.20 -10.10
N ALA A 71 12.49 10.33 -9.74
CA ALA A 71 11.55 9.77 -10.72
C ALA A 71 10.66 10.85 -11.33
N LEU A 72 10.17 11.82 -10.53
CA LEU A 72 9.39 12.95 -11.00
C LEU A 72 10.17 13.86 -11.95
N ASP A 73 11.46 14.12 -11.69
CA ASP A 73 12.29 14.92 -12.59
C ASP A 73 12.66 14.17 -13.88
N VAL A 74 12.87 12.85 -13.81
CA VAL A 74 13.07 12.00 -15.00
C VAL A 74 11.82 11.98 -15.87
N LEU A 75 10.65 11.76 -15.25
CA LEU A 75 9.40 11.55 -15.97
C LEU A 75 8.72 12.87 -16.37
N GLY A 76 8.95 13.97 -15.67
CA GLY A 76 8.34 15.27 -15.96
C GLY A 76 6.82 15.34 -15.73
N LEU A 77 6.25 14.38 -14.99
CA LEU A 77 4.82 14.29 -14.73
C LEU A 77 4.35 15.39 -13.77
N PRO A 78 3.13 15.93 -13.95
CA PRO A 78 2.60 16.95 -13.06
C PRO A 78 2.30 16.34 -11.69
N PHE A 79 2.74 16.96 -10.59
CA PHE A 79 2.59 16.40 -9.26
C PHE A 79 2.22 17.44 -8.19
N LEU A 80 1.67 16.94 -7.08
CA LEU A 80 1.55 17.67 -5.81
C LEU A 80 2.47 17.02 -4.78
N GLY A 81 3.47 17.73 -4.28
CA GLY A 81 4.43 17.26 -3.27
C GLY A 81 3.94 17.58 -1.86
N VAL A 82 3.74 16.55 -1.04
CA VAL A 82 3.28 16.68 0.35
C VAL A 82 4.42 16.31 1.30
N PRO A 83 4.92 17.22 2.16
CA PRO A 83 6.01 16.95 3.10
C PRO A 83 5.51 16.07 4.24
N MET A 84 5.45 14.77 4.02
CA MET A 84 5.01 13.84 5.05
C MET A 84 6.05 13.71 6.18
N MET A 85 7.35 13.69 5.86
CA MET A 85 8.41 13.59 6.86
C MET A 85 8.58 14.78 7.75
N ALA A 86 8.55 15.96 7.14
CA ALA A 86 8.83 17.18 7.86
C ALA A 86 7.92 17.29 9.08
N GLN A 87 6.70 16.74 9.02
CA GLN A 87 5.72 16.78 10.10
C GLN A 87 5.90 15.73 11.20
N PHE A 88 6.70 14.68 10.93
CA PHE A 88 7.06 13.67 11.93
C PHE A 88 8.40 13.96 12.60
N ARG A 89 9.16 14.96 12.10
CA ARG A 89 10.31 15.49 12.82
C ARG A 89 9.82 16.30 14.02
N HIS A 90 10.36 16.01 15.19
CA HIS A 90 9.99 16.69 16.44
C HIS A 90 10.34 18.19 16.43
N ASP A 91 11.26 18.61 15.56
CA ASP A 91 11.79 19.98 15.47
C ASP A 91 10.91 20.95 14.68
N THR A 92 10.11 20.50 13.71
CA THR A 92 9.31 21.39 12.85
C THR A 92 7.93 21.75 13.44
N LYS A 93 7.42 20.95 14.39
CA LYS A 93 6.09 21.10 15.02
C LYS A 93 4.92 21.27 14.04
N LEU A 94 5.01 20.72 12.83
CA LEU A 94 3.93 20.81 11.86
C LEU A 94 2.72 19.97 12.31
N ALA A 95 1.51 20.39 11.95
CA ALA A 95 0.29 19.64 12.24
C ALA A 95 0.30 18.27 11.55
N SER A 96 -0.28 17.25 12.19
CA SER A 96 -0.42 15.89 11.62
C SER A 96 -1.10 15.89 10.24
N LEU A 97 -0.63 15.02 9.33
CA LEU A 97 -1.20 14.75 8.01
C LEU A 97 -2.58 14.06 8.03
N GLU A 98 -3.40 14.23 9.08
CA GLU A 98 -4.81 13.77 9.07
C GLU A 98 -5.57 14.28 7.83
N TRP A 99 -5.10 15.38 7.24
CA TRP A 99 -5.62 15.98 6.03
C TRP A 99 -5.15 15.35 4.73
N PHE A 100 -4.08 14.54 4.70
CA PHE A 100 -3.60 13.92 3.46
C PHE A 100 -4.70 13.11 2.78
N GLY A 101 -5.50 12.42 3.59
CA GLY A 101 -6.68 11.72 3.13
C GLY A 101 -7.86 12.58 2.68
N LYS A 102 -7.81 13.89 2.89
CA LYS A 102 -8.81 14.88 2.45
C LYS A 102 -8.41 15.56 1.14
N LEU A 103 -7.30 15.16 0.53
CA LEU A 103 -6.94 15.57 -0.83
C LEU A 103 -7.72 14.75 -1.86
N ASP A 104 -8.39 15.46 -2.77
CA ASP A 104 -9.18 14.90 -3.88
C ASP A 104 -8.34 14.46 -5.07
N TYR A 105 -7.20 13.83 -4.80
CA TYR A 105 -6.27 13.32 -5.78
C TYR A 105 -5.95 11.86 -5.49
N THR A 106 -5.61 11.10 -6.54
CA THR A 106 -4.87 9.84 -6.36
C THR A 106 -3.58 10.19 -5.64
N ALA A 107 -3.26 9.43 -4.60
CA ALA A 107 -2.09 9.73 -3.78
C ALA A 107 -1.12 8.55 -3.76
N LEU A 108 0.16 8.85 -3.61
CA LEU A 108 1.25 7.91 -3.38
C LEU A 108 1.79 8.10 -1.98
N LYS A 109 1.95 7.00 -1.26
CA LYS A 109 2.56 6.95 0.06
C LYS A 109 3.63 5.87 0.10
N TRP A 110 4.73 6.15 0.79
CA TRP A 110 5.75 5.15 1.08
C TRP A 110 5.59 4.68 2.54
N SER A 111 5.59 3.38 2.78
CA SER A 111 5.68 2.84 4.15
C SER A 111 7.12 2.51 4.47
N THR A 112 7.62 2.95 5.61
CA THR A 112 8.91 2.48 6.14
C THR A 112 8.68 1.24 7.00
N ALA A 113 9.39 0.15 6.70
CA ALA A 113 9.45 -1.02 7.57
C ALA A 113 10.65 -0.85 8.53
N GLY A 114 10.39 -0.45 9.77
CA GLY A 114 11.42 -0.29 10.80
C GLY A 114 11.07 0.76 11.84
N ASP A 115 11.95 0.93 12.82
CA ASP A 115 11.92 2.08 13.73
C ASP A 115 12.80 3.16 13.12
N PHE A 116 12.17 4.14 12.47
CA PHE A 116 12.87 5.28 11.88
C PHE A 116 13.24 6.27 12.99
N MET A 117 14.48 6.75 12.97
CA MET A 117 15.01 7.70 13.94
C MET A 117 15.28 9.06 13.28
N VAL A 118 14.69 10.14 13.81
CA VAL A 118 15.04 11.53 13.44
C VAL A 118 16.05 12.11 14.42
N ASN A 119 16.82 13.10 13.96
CA ASN A 119 17.60 13.94 14.85
C ASN A 119 16.66 14.95 15.53
N ASP A 120 16.57 14.89 16.85
CA ASP A 120 15.92 15.88 17.70
C ASP A 120 16.99 16.51 18.60
N ASN A 121 17.40 17.73 18.28
CA ASN A 121 18.38 18.51 19.05
C ASN A 121 19.68 17.74 19.36
N GLY A 122 20.24 17.06 18.35
CA GLY A 122 21.48 16.27 18.46
C GLY A 122 21.29 14.85 18.98
N LYS A 123 20.06 14.43 19.31
CA LYS A 123 19.74 13.07 19.74
C LYS A 123 18.95 12.33 18.66
N LYS A 124 19.30 11.07 18.41
CA LYS A 124 18.45 10.20 17.57
C LYS A 124 17.26 9.71 18.39
N VAL A 125 16.05 10.03 17.96
CA VAL A 125 14.79 9.61 18.61
C VAL A 125 13.85 8.99 17.58
N VAL A 126 12.99 8.07 18.00
CA VAL A 126 11.95 7.51 17.11
C VAL A 126 11.04 8.66 16.66
N VAL A 127 10.67 8.68 15.38
CA VAL A 127 9.71 9.66 14.83
C VAL A 127 8.43 9.72 15.66
N ALA A 128 7.81 10.91 15.69
CA ALA A 128 6.49 11.08 16.26
C ALA A 128 5.46 10.24 15.48
N GLY A 129 5.19 9.02 15.95
CA GLY A 129 4.03 8.27 15.51
C GLY A 129 4.21 7.43 14.24
N LYS A 130 4.97 6.32 14.34
CA LYS A 130 4.58 5.09 13.63
C LYS A 130 3.09 4.77 13.89
N SER A 131 2.59 5.16 15.07
CA SER A 131 1.19 5.18 15.49
C SER A 131 0.29 6.21 14.79
N ALA A 132 0.81 7.23 14.09
CA ALA A 132 0.02 8.25 13.37
C ALA A 132 -0.53 7.75 12.02
N ASN A 133 -0.02 6.62 11.50
CA ASN A 133 -0.59 5.96 10.32
C ASN A 133 -2.05 5.54 10.52
N ALA A 134 -2.41 5.10 11.73
CA ALA A 134 -3.78 4.70 12.05
C ALA A 134 -4.72 5.93 12.11
N PRO A 135 -4.44 7.00 12.87
CA PRO A 135 -5.15 8.28 12.79
C PRO A 135 -5.26 8.82 11.35
N LEU A 136 -4.19 8.76 10.55
CA LEU A 136 -4.22 9.17 9.14
C LEU A 136 -5.21 8.34 8.33
N ARG A 137 -5.15 7.00 8.40
CA ARG A 137 -6.09 6.11 7.71
C ARG A 137 -7.53 6.36 8.16
N THR A 138 -7.73 6.57 9.46
CA THR A 138 -9.03 6.89 10.05
C THR A 138 -9.57 8.21 9.50
N ALA A 139 -8.78 9.30 9.57
CA ALA A 139 -9.14 10.62 9.08
C ALA A 139 -9.33 10.66 7.56
N ALA A 140 -8.55 9.86 6.82
CA ALA A 140 -8.67 9.68 5.38
C ALA A 140 -9.90 8.90 4.93
N GLY A 141 -10.67 8.35 5.88
CA GLY A 141 -11.80 7.50 5.54
C GLY A 141 -11.36 6.19 4.87
N VAL A 142 -10.11 5.74 5.04
CA VAL A 142 -9.69 4.44 4.49
C VAL A 142 -10.55 3.35 5.11
N TYR A 143 -11.11 2.47 4.26
CA TYR A 143 -11.89 1.32 4.69
C TYR A 143 -11.17 -0.01 4.47
N CYS A 144 -10.23 -0.09 3.52
CA CYS A 144 -9.37 -1.26 3.38
C CYS A 144 -8.05 -0.95 2.67
N ASN A 145 -7.08 -1.85 2.82
CA ASN A 145 -5.87 -1.95 2.00
C ASN A 145 -5.92 -3.27 1.21
N VAL A 146 -5.74 -3.17 -0.10
CA VAL A 146 -5.66 -4.32 -1.00
C VAL A 146 -4.20 -4.50 -1.39
N ARG A 147 -3.64 -5.68 -1.17
CA ARG A 147 -2.22 -5.97 -1.44
C ARG A 147 -2.06 -7.34 -2.09
N PRO A 148 -1.46 -7.43 -3.29
CA PRO A 148 -1.13 -8.69 -3.93
C PRO A 148 0.18 -9.29 -3.39
N TYR A 149 0.26 -10.60 -3.45
CA TYR A 149 1.37 -11.49 -3.10
C TYR A 149 1.36 -12.66 -4.08
N GLY A 150 1.75 -12.40 -5.33
CA GLY A 150 1.72 -13.41 -6.39
C GLY A 150 0.28 -13.82 -6.70
N THR A 151 -0.06 -15.08 -6.43
CA THR A 151 -1.42 -15.59 -6.63
C THR A 151 -2.38 -15.23 -5.51
N ILE A 152 -1.89 -14.67 -4.40
CA ILE A 152 -2.70 -14.30 -3.24
C ILE A 152 -2.95 -12.79 -3.24
N THR A 153 -4.18 -12.36 -3.04
CA THR A 153 -4.51 -10.94 -2.83
C THR A 153 -5.16 -10.76 -1.46
N SER A 154 -4.56 -9.95 -0.60
CA SER A 154 -5.12 -9.61 0.71
C SER A 154 -5.99 -8.36 0.62
N VAL A 155 -7.21 -8.44 1.13
CA VAL A 155 -8.13 -7.33 1.37
C VAL A 155 -8.23 -7.16 2.89
N ARG A 156 -7.42 -6.25 3.43
CA ARG A 156 -7.37 -5.94 4.85
C ARG A 156 -8.32 -4.80 5.16
N PHE A 157 -9.40 -5.07 5.88
CA PHE A 157 -10.27 -4.03 6.43
C PHE A 157 -9.53 -3.19 7.48
N MET A 158 -9.66 -1.86 7.42
CA MET A 158 -9.01 -0.95 8.38
C MET A 158 -9.88 0.29 8.66
N PRO A 159 -9.83 0.86 9.88
CA PRO A 159 -9.20 0.30 11.07
C PRO A 159 -10.08 -0.82 11.67
N GLY A 160 -9.46 -1.86 12.27
CA GLY A 160 -10.21 -2.90 12.98
C GLY A 160 -9.32 -3.93 13.67
N LEU A 161 -9.35 -3.99 15.00
CA LEU A 161 -8.59 -4.97 15.79
C LEU A 161 -9.52 -6.08 16.30
N PRO A 162 -9.37 -7.34 15.86
CA PRO A 162 -10.35 -8.41 16.08
C PRO A 162 -10.13 -9.16 17.40
N TYR A 163 -10.07 -8.45 18.53
CA TYR A 163 -9.75 -9.11 19.81
C TYR A 163 -10.51 -8.57 21.02
N SER A 164 -11.58 -7.77 20.84
CA SER A 164 -12.41 -7.44 22.00
C SER A 164 -13.20 -8.67 22.44
N GLN A 165 -12.86 -9.16 23.63
CA GLN A 165 -13.58 -10.21 24.33
C GLN A 165 -14.45 -9.64 25.47
N ASP A 166 -14.27 -8.36 25.80
CA ASP A 166 -15.04 -7.70 26.86
C ASP A 166 -16.43 -7.30 26.35
N LYS A 167 -17.39 -8.21 26.53
CA LYS A 167 -18.79 -8.00 26.18
C LYS A 167 -19.41 -6.77 26.85
N LYS A 168 -18.86 -6.28 27.99
CA LYS A 168 -19.42 -5.12 28.69
C LYS A 168 -19.15 -3.81 27.94
N LYS A 169 -18.05 -3.74 27.20
CA LYS A 169 -17.69 -2.59 26.36
C LYS A 169 -18.26 -2.68 24.96
N PHE A 170 -18.78 -3.86 24.59
CA PHE A 170 -19.28 -4.12 23.25
C PHE A 170 -20.70 -3.58 23.03
N SER A 171 -20.86 -2.68 22.07
CA SER A 171 -22.18 -2.27 21.58
C SER A 171 -22.09 -1.75 20.15
N VAL A 172 -23.22 -1.70 19.44
CA VAL A 172 -23.31 -1.04 18.13
C VAL A 172 -24.19 0.20 18.28
N ASP A 173 -23.62 1.37 17.99
CA ASP A 173 -24.38 2.61 17.93
C ASP A 173 -25.26 2.60 16.67
N ARG A 174 -26.58 2.65 16.89
CA ARG A 174 -27.59 2.62 15.83
C ARG A 174 -27.59 3.87 14.96
N ALA A 175 -27.13 5.01 15.47
CA ALA A 175 -27.12 6.27 14.74
C ALA A 175 -25.93 6.35 13.76
N THR A 176 -24.80 5.74 14.12
CA THR A 176 -23.55 5.85 13.37
C THR A 176 -23.07 4.54 12.74
N GLY A 177 -23.59 3.39 13.19
CA GLY A 177 -23.08 2.08 12.83
C GLY A 177 -21.69 1.78 13.42
N ASN A 178 -21.22 2.57 14.39
CA ASN A 178 -19.95 2.33 15.06
C ASN A 178 -20.07 1.18 16.05
N ILE A 179 -19.10 0.27 16.02
CA ILE A 179 -18.96 -0.82 16.96
C ILE A 179 -18.07 -0.32 18.09
N HIS A 180 -18.66 -0.03 19.24
CA HIS A 180 -17.93 0.31 20.44
C HIS A 180 -17.29 -0.94 21.04
N SER A 181 -16.00 -0.84 21.31
CA SER A 181 -15.15 -1.85 21.93
C SER A 181 -13.90 -1.14 22.49
N GLU A 182 -12.75 -1.80 22.57
CA GLU A 182 -11.49 -1.14 22.97
C GLU A 182 -11.03 -0.05 21.97
N MET A 183 -11.39 -0.16 20.68
CA MET A 183 -10.82 0.69 19.62
C MET A 183 -11.83 1.44 18.77
N ASN A 184 -13.13 1.27 19.02
CA ASN A 184 -14.23 1.84 18.23
C ASN A 184 -14.10 1.56 16.73
N THR A 185 -14.68 0.47 16.27
CA THR A 185 -14.53 0.01 14.88
C THR A 185 -15.68 0.50 13.99
N PRO A 186 -15.42 1.16 12.85
CA PRO A 186 -16.49 1.69 12.00
C PRO A 186 -17.15 0.58 11.15
N GLY A 187 -18.36 0.16 11.55
CA GLY A 187 -19.10 -0.91 10.88
C GLY A 187 -19.45 -0.62 9.41
N ILE A 188 -19.72 0.65 9.08
CA ILE A 188 -19.93 1.07 7.68
C ILE A 188 -18.71 0.72 6.82
N ARG A 189 -17.50 0.99 7.31
CA ARG A 189 -16.27 0.71 6.55
C ARG A 189 -16.04 -0.79 6.37
N MET A 190 -16.43 -1.61 7.35
CA MET A 190 -16.41 -3.08 7.21
C MET A 190 -17.28 -3.53 6.03
N ALA A 191 -18.50 -2.99 5.92
CA ALA A 191 -19.40 -3.32 4.82
C ALA A 191 -18.81 -2.93 3.46
N PHE A 192 -18.18 -1.76 3.33
CA PHE A 192 -17.50 -1.35 2.10
C PHE A 192 -16.32 -2.27 1.75
N ALA A 193 -15.50 -2.64 2.74
CA ALA A 193 -14.38 -3.56 2.54
C ALA A 193 -14.84 -4.97 2.11
N ALA A 194 -15.86 -5.50 2.78
CA ALA A 194 -16.46 -6.79 2.45
C ALA A 194 -17.10 -6.79 1.05
N ARG A 195 -17.79 -5.70 0.67
CA ARG A 195 -18.36 -5.55 -0.68
C ARG A 195 -17.27 -5.48 -1.75
N LEU A 196 -16.17 -4.75 -1.50
CA LEU A 196 -15.04 -4.70 -2.44
C LEU A 196 -14.41 -6.09 -2.60
N PHE A 197 -14.18 -6.81 -1.51
CA PHE A 197 -13.69 -8.18 -1.54
C PHE A 197 -14.58 -9.08 -2.42
N LEU A 198 -15.89 -9.09 -2.20
CA LEU A 198 -16.82 -9.88 -3.01
C LEU A 198 -16.78 -9.47 -4.48
N LYS A 199 -16.73 -8.17 -4.77
CA LYS A 199 -16.58 -7.66 -6.14
C LYS A 199 -15.33 -8.25 -6.80
N MET A 200 -14.19 -8.22 -6.12
CA MET A 200 -12.94 -8.75 -6.66
C MET A 200 -13.01 -10.27 -6.89
N VAL A 201 -13.61 -11.03 -5.97
CA VAL A 201 -13.85 -12.48 -6.16
C VAL A 201 -14.69 -12.72 -7.42
N HIS A 202 -15.76 -11.96 -7.59
CA HIS A 202 -16.63 -12.09 -8.75
C HIS A 202 -15.92 -11.75 -10.07
N GLU A 203 -15.22 -10.63 -10.12
CA GLU A 203 -14.57 -10.13 -11.35
C GLU A 203 -13.36 -10.97 -11.76
N THR A 204 -12.65 -11.56 -10.78
CA THR A 204 -11.44 -12.35 -11.06
C THR A 204 -11.70 -13.85 -11.17
N GLY A 205 -12.82 -14.35 -10.62
CA GLY A 205 -13.09 -15.79 -10.52
C GLY A 205 -12.16 -16.53 -9.55
N GLN A 206 -11.32 -15.81 -8.79
CA GLN A 206 -10.45 -16.40 -7.77
C GLN A 206 -11.27 -16.89 -6.58
N ILE A 207 -10.70 -17.80 -5.78
CA ILE A 207 -11.39 -18.24 -4.56
C ILE A 207 -11.42 -17.10 -3.55
N GLY A 208 -12.57 -16.89 -2.90
CA GLY A 208 -12.70 -15.95 -1.80
C GLY A 208 -12.50 -16.65 -0.46
N ARG A 209 -11.55 -16.18 0.35
CA ARG A 209 -11.32 -16.63 1.72
C ARG A 209 -11.73 -15.55 2.70
N VAL A 210 -12.61 -15.89 3.64
CA VAL A 210 -12.97 -15.01 4.76
C VAL A 210 -12.21 -15.50 5.98
N ALA A 211 -11.39 -14.61 6.55
CA ALA A 211 -10.47 -14.89 7.65
C ALA A 211 -10.87 -14.10 8.90
N THR A 212 -12.01 -14.46 9.50
CA THR A 212 -12.50 -13.88 10.77
C THR A 212 -12.69 -14.95 11.84
N LYS A 213 -12.76 -14.55 13.10
CA LYS A 213 -12.94 -15.40 14.28
C LYS A 213 -14.26 -15.10 15.00
N PRO A 214 -15.42 -15.38 14.38
CA PRO A 214 -16.73 -14.91 14.87
C PRO A 214 -17.11 -15.44 16.26
N THR A 215 -16.58 -16.59 16.68
CA THR A 215 -16.85 -17.16 18.01
C THR A 215 -15.90 -16.68 19.10
N GLN A 216 -14.83 -15.96 18.75
CA GLN A 216 -13.76 -15.56 19.69
C GLN A 216 -13.66 -14.05 19.87
N ALA A 217 -14.07 -13.25 18.88
CA ALA A 217 -13.98 -11.79 18.92
C ALA A 217 -15.28 -11.14 18.46
N GLN A 218 -15.76 -10.15 19.23
CA GLN A 218 -17.08 -9.55 18.99
C GLN A 218 -17.14 -8.78 17.66
N GLU A 219 -16.09 -8.03 17.31
CA GLU A 219 -16.01 -7.31 16.03
C GLU A 219 -15.99 -8.26 14.84
N ASP A 220 -15.28 -9.39 14.96
CA ASP A 220 -15.25 -10.41 13.91
C ASP A 220 -16.58 -11.12 13.75
N ALA A 221 -17.37 -11.24 14.83
CA ALA A 221 -18.72 -11.76 14.76
C ALA A 221 -19.62 -10.83 13.94
N ILE A 222 -19.55 -9.52 14.18
CA ILE A 222 -20.25 -8.53 13.34
C ILE A 222 -19.74 -8.54 11.90
N ASN A 223 -18.42 -8.63 11.71
CA ASN A 223 -17.82 -8.65 10.38
C ASN A 223 -18.25 -9.88 9.56
N ALA A 224 -18.25 -11.06 10.18
CA ALA A 224 -18.79 -12.27 9.59
C ALA A 224 -20.29 -12.14 9.29
N GLY A 225 -21.06 -11.52 10.19
CA GLY A 225 -22.48 -11.25 10.00
C GLY A 225 -22.75 -10.30 8.81
N ILE A 226 -21.95 -9.25 8.65
CA ILE A 226 -22.01 -8.33 7.49
C ILE A 226 -21.70 -9.10 6.20
N MET A 227 -20.67 -9.97 6.20
CA MET A 227 -20.34 -10.80 5.05
C MET A 227 -21.51 -11.70 4.65
N ARG A 228 -22.12 -12.40 5.62
CA ARG A 228 -23.30 -13.24 5.42
C ARG A 228 -24.50 -12.46 4.88
N TRP A 229 -24.78 -11.29 5.43
CA TRP A 229 -25.82 -10.38 4.93
C TRP A 229 -25.57 -9.94 3.48
N LEU A 230 -24.32 -9.62 3.13
CA LEU A 230 -23.96 -9.24 1.76
C LEU A 230 -24.20 -10.38 0.76
N LEU A 231 -23.94 -11.62 1.15
CA LEU A 231 -24.13 -12.80 0.29
C LEU A 231 -25.60 -13.12 -0.01
N GLN A 232 -26.55 -12.71 0.84
CA GLN A 232 -27.98 -12.97 0.62
C GLN A 232 -28.47 -12.36 -0.71
N GLY A 233 -29.18 -13.15 -1.52
CA GLY A 233 -29.69 -12.68 -2.82
C GLY A 233 -28.64 -12.53 -3.92
N THR A 234 -27.42 -13.04 -3.71
CA THR A 234 -26.37 -13.14 -4.73
C THR A 234 -26.25 -14.57 -5.25
N LYS A 235 -25.36 -14.82 -6.22
CA LYS A 235 -25.04 -16.15 -6.77
C LYS A 235 -23.76 -16.75 -6.18
N PHE A 236 -23.20 -16.15 -5.11
CA PHE A 236 -22.04 -16.72 -4.43
C PHE A 236 -22.37 -18.06 -3.77
N GLN A 237 -21.39 -18.96 -3.76
CA GLN A 237 -21.52 -20.27 -3.16
C GLN A 237 -20.61 -20.36 -1.93
N LEU A 238 -21.21 -20.62 -0.77
CA LEU A 238 -20.49 -20.93 0.46
C LEU A 238 -20.04 -22.39 0.41
N LYS A 239 -18.78 -22.60 0.01
CA LYS A 239 -18.18 -23.93 -0.10
C LYS A 239 -17.69 -24.44 1.25
N ARG A 240 -17.34 -23.53 2.15
CA ARG A 240 -17.09 -23.80 3.56
C ARG A 240 -17.67 -22.66 4.38
N GLN A 241 -18.35 -23.01 5.46
CA GLN A 241 -18.98 -22.05 6.37
C GLN A 241 -18.61 -22.30 7.83
N TYR A 242 -18.57 -21.24 8.63
CA TYR A 242 -18.52 -21.37 10.08
C TYR A 242 -19.70 -22.22 10.59
N THR A 243 -19.53 -22.86 11.75
CA THR A 243 -20.61 -23.64 12.38
C THR A 243 -21.79 -22.75 12.77
N VAL A 244 -21.50 -21.49 13.08
CA VAL A 244 -22.48 -20.46 13.45
C VAL A 244 -22.85 -19.62 12.24
N ASP A 245 -24.13 -19.25 12.12
CA ASP A 245 -24.53 -18.17 11.21
C ASP A 245 -24.42 -16.84 11.93
N ALA A 246 -23.29 -16.16 11.73
CA ALA A 246 -23.00 -14.90 12.39
C ALA A 246 -24.01 -13.79 12.07
N TYR A 247 -24.72 -13.85 10.93
CA TYR A 247 -25.78 -12.89 10.66
C TYR A 247 -26.99 -13.13 11.56
N GLU A 248 -27.46 -14.36 11.66
CA GLU A 248 -28.63 -14.68 12.49
C GLU A 248 -28.34 -14.45 13.99
N GLU A 249 -27.15 -14.82 14.46
CA GLU A 249 -26.75 -14.62 15.86
C GLU A 249 -26.60 -13.14 16.25
N HIS A 250 -26.16 -12.30 15.31
CA HIS A 250 -25.92 -10.87 15.54
C HIS A 250 -26.86 -9.96 14.74
N LYS A 251 -28.03 -10.47 14.36
CA LYS A 251 -28.96 -9.81 13.43
C LYS A 251 -29.25 -8.37 13.81
N ALA A 252 -29.61 -8.11 15.07
CA ALA A 252 -29.93 -6.76 15.54
C ALA A 252 -28.76 -5.77 15.42
N ASN A 253 -27.52 -6.25 15.59
CA ASN A 253 -26.32 -5.43 15.49
C ASN A 253 -25.92 -5.21 14.03
N VAL A 254 -26.01 -6.24 13.18
CA VAL A 254 -25.74 -6.11 11.75
C VAL A 254 -26.80 -5.22 11.10
N ASP A 255 -28.08 -5.41 11.40
CA ASP A 255 -29.18 -4.60 10.86
C ASP A 255 -29.06 -3.13 11.29
N ALA A 256 -28.49 -2.84 12.47
CA ALA A 256 -28.19 -1.46 12.89
C ALA A 256 -27.13 -0.79 11.99
N ILE A 257 -26.11 -1.52 11.56
CA ILE A 257 -25.12 -1.03 10.60
C ILE A 257 -25.74 -0.90 9.20
N VAL A 258 -26.53 -1.88 8.78
CA VAL A 258 -27.21 -1.87 7.48
C VAL A 258 -28.16 -0.68 7.36
N ALA A 259 -28.86 -0.31 8.43
CA ALA A 259 -29.79 0.81 8.45
C ALA A 259 -29.15 2.17 8.13
N VAL A 260 -27.83 2.31 8.34
CA VAL A 260 -27.07 3.54 8.06
C VAL A 260 -26.26 3.48 6.76
N LEU A 261 -26.30 2.35 6.02
CA LEU A 261 -25.72 2.24 4.69
C LEU A 261 -26.58 2.94 3.62
N PRO A 262 -26.01 3.30 2.46
CA PRO A 262 -26.79 3.74 1.30
C PRO A 262 -27.88 2.72 0.95
N LYS A 263 -29.08 3.19 0.58
CA LYS A 263 -30.22 2.30 0.27
C LYS A 263 -29.95 1.35 -0.89
N ASP A 264 -29.10 1.78 -1.82
CA ASP A 264 -28.67 1.05 -3.01
C ASP A 264 -27.34 0.30 -2.80
N PHE A 265 -26.88 0.10 -1.56
CA PHE A 265 -25.56 -0.47 -1.29
C PHE A 265 -25.32 -1.84 -1.96
N LYS A 266 -26.35 -2.67 -2.09
CA LYS A 266 -26.27 -3.99 -2.76
C LYS A 266 -26.61 -3.96 -4.26
N ALA A 267 -26.84 -2.79 -4.85
CA ALA A 267 -27.20 -2.68 -6.27
C ALA A 267 -26.12 -3.34 -7.17
N GLY A 268 -26.57 -4.19 -8.09
CA GLY A 268 -25.75 -4.95 -9.03
C GLY A 268 -25.24 -6.29 -8.50
N MET A 269 -25.31 -6.54 -7.19
CA MET A 269 -24.77 -7.75 -6.56
C MET A 269 -25.61 -9.00 -6.84
N GLU A 270 -26.85 -8.87 -7.30
CA GLU A 270 -27.75 -9.99 -7.64
C GLU A 270 -27.17 -10.91 -8.73
N SER A 271 -26.29 -10.38 -9.57
CA SER A 271 -25.58 -11.13 -10.60
C SER A 271 -24.23 -11.69 -10.15
N TRP A 272 -23.69 -11.19 -9.03
CA TRP A 272 -22.35 -11.56 -8.57
C TRP A 272 -22.32 -12.98 -8.03
N GLY A 273 -21.25 -13.70 -8.35
CA GLY A 273 -21.04 -15.07 -7.91
C GLY A 273 -19.56 -15.43 -7.91
N GLY A 274 -19.26 -16.58 -7.30
CA GLY A 274 -17.92 -17.05 -7.01
C GLY A 274 -17.96 -18.02 -5.82
N GLU A 275 -16.81 -18.57 -5.46
CA GLU A 275 -16.70 -19.49 -4.33
C GLU A 275 -16.16 -18.76 -3.10
N ILE A 276 -16.88 -18.88 -1.98
CA ILE A 276 -16.50 -18.30 -0.69
C ILE A 276 -16.23 -19.42 0.33
N TYR A 277 -15.11 -19.31 1.02
CA TYR A 277 -14.64 -20.22 2.04
C TYR A 277 -14.37 -19.47 3.34
N GLU A 278 -15.19 -19.70 4.34
CA GLU A 278 -15.01 -19.14 5.68
C GLU A 278 -14.09 -20.01 6.52
N HIS A 279 -12.99 -19.44 7.01
CA HIS A 279 -12.06 -20.09 7.91
C HIS A 279 -11.63 -19.11 9.00
N ILE A 280 -11.30 -19.63 10.18
CA ILE A 280 -10.71 -18.77 11.22
C ILE A 280 -9.34 -18.26 10.77
N SER A 281 -8.96 -17.06 11.22
CA SER A 281 -7.79 -16.36 10.68
C SER A 281 -6.48 -17.15 10.83
N ASP A 282 -6.32 -17.91 11.91
CA ASP A 282 -5.15 -18.78 12.12
C ASP A 282 -5.08 -19.96 11.15
N THR A 283 -6.22 -20.58 10.81
CA THR A 283 -6.28 -21.62 9.78
C THR A 283 -5.88 -21.08 8.40
N ASN A 284 -6.17 -19.80 8.12
CA ASN A 284 -5.77 -19.17 6.88
C ASN A 284 -4.24 -19.04 6.74
N PHE A 285 -3.45 -18.99 7.82
CA PHE A 285 -1.98 -18.98 7.69
C PHE A 285 -1.46 -20.18 6.90
N GLY A 286 -2.00 -21.39 7.17
CA GLY A 286 -1.63 -22.59 6.44
C GLY A 286 -2.25 -22.67 5.04
N LEU A 287 -3.52 -22.28 4.91
CA LEU A 287 -4.23 -22.37 3.63
C LEU A 287 -3.64 -21.45 2.57
N LEU A 288 -3.21 -20.24 2.94
CA LEU A 288 -2.58 -19.32 1.98
C LEU A 288 -1.21 -19.81 1.50
N LEU A 289 -0.42 -20.46 2.38
CA LEU A 289 0.82 -21.12 1.97
C LEU A 289 0.53 -22.26 0.98
N HIS A 290 -0.49 -23.06 1.24
CA HIS A 290 -0.92 -24.12 0.32
C HIS A 290 -1.36 -23.55 -1.03
N ASP A 291 -2.19 -22.50 -1.05
CA ASP A 291 -2.62 -21.85 -2.29
C ASP A 291 -1.43 -21.25 -3.05
N MET A 292 -0.45 -20.66 -2.36
CA MET A 292 0.78 -20.17 -2.98
C MET A 292 1.54 -21.32 -3.66
N ILE A 293 1.78 -22.42 -2.95
CA ILE A 293 2.49 -23.60 -3.47
C ILE A 293 1.79 -24.17 -4.71
N GLU A 294 0.45 -24.25 -4.67
CA GLU A 294 -0.38 -24.74 -5.78
C GLU A 294 -0.62 -23.68 -6.88
N GLN A 295 -0.05 -22.48 -6.74
CA GLN A 295 -0.29 -21.33 -7.62
C GLN A 295 -1.79 -21.04 -7.84
N ARG A 296 -2.61 -21.29 -6.81
CA ARG A 296 -4.04 -21.03 -6.84
C ARG A 296 -4.31 -19.57 -6.58
N GLY A 297 -5.04 -18.93 -7.49
CA GLY A 297 -5.53 -17.57 -7.32
C GLY A 297 -6.53 -17.48 -6.15
N ALA A 298 -6.18 -16.72 -5.12
CA ALA A 298 -7.02 -16.55 -3.94
C ALA A 298 -7.05 -15.10 -3.47
N ILE A 299 -8.23 -14.64 -3.05
CA ILE A 299 -8.41 -13.35 -2.39
C ILE A 299 -8.78 -13.64 -0.94
N VAL A 300 -8.08 -13.05 0.01
CA VAL A 300 -8.37 -13.20 1.45
C VAL A 300 -8.85 -11.89 2.05
N TYR A 301 -9.98 -11.95 2.75
CA TYR A 301 -10.54 -10.84 3.52
C TYR A 301 -10.28 -11.05 5.00
N ALA A 302 -9.66 -10.06 5.66
CA ALA A 302 -9.34 -10.10 7.08
C ALA A 302 -9.47 -8.70 7.72
N THR A 303 -9.57 -8.66 9.05
CA THR A 303 -9.46 -7.42 9.84
C THR A 303 -8.02 -6.90 9.87
N ASP A 304 -7.80 -5.70 10.42
CA ASP A 304 -6.53 -4.97 10.30
C ASP A 304 -5.35 -5.81 10.82
N LEU A 305 -5.42 -6.26 12.08
CA LEU A 305 -4.32 -7.00 12.70
C LEU A 305 -4.10 -8.40 12.11
N ASP A 306 -5.17 -9.14 11.85
CA ASP A 306 -5.04 -10.48 11.26
C ASP A 306 -4.59 -10.39 9.80
N GLY A 307 -5.11 -9.41 9.07
CA GLY A 307 -4.64 -9.06 7.73
C GLY A 307 -3.17 -8.68 7.72
N ASP A 308 -2.71 -7.84 8.66
CA ASP A 308 -1.30 -7.44 8.78
C ASP A 308 -0.38 -8.65 8.96
N ARG A 309 -0.74 -9.56 9.89
CA ARG A 309 -0.01 -10.82 10.13
C ARG A 309 -0.01 -11.74 8.92
N LEU A 310 -1.16 -11.88 8.24
CA LEU A 310 -1.25 -12.70 7.02
C LEU A 310 -0.38 -12.10 5.91
N THR A 311 -0.37 -10.78 5.76
CA THR A 311 0.43 -10.09 4.74
C THR A 311 1.93 -10.17 5.02
N ASP A 312 2.36 -10.10 6.28
CA ASP A 312 3.76 -10.32 6.66
C ASP A 312 4.19 -11.77 6.38
N LEU A 313 3.35 -12.75 6.71
CA LEU A 313 3.63 -14.15 6.36
C LEU A 313 3.79 -14.32 4.84
N MET A 314 2.87 -13.76 4.04
CA MET A 314 2.93 -13.85 2.59
C MET A 314 4.13 -13.10 2.00
N ALA A 315 4.61 -12.05 2.68
CA ALA A 315 5.78 -11.30 2.24
C ALA A 315 7.07 -12.14 2.28
N ASP A 316 7.23 -12.94 3.35
CA ASP A 316 8.43 -13.75 3.58
C ASP A 316 8.31 -15.20 3.07
N ALA A 317 7.09 -15.70 2.80
CA ALA A 317 6.84 -17.08 2.38
C ALA A 317 7.68 -17.54 1.18
N PRO A 318 7.87 -16.77 0.08
CA PRO A 318 8.70 -17.20 -1.04
C PRO A 318 10.16 -17.48 -0.66
N ASP A 319 10.73 -16.68 0.24
CA ASP A 319 12.12 -16.89 0.70
C ASP A 319 12.24 -18.17 1.52
N VAL A 320 11.28 -18.41 2.42
CA VAL A 320 11.20 -19.64 3.21
C VAL A 320 11.08 -20.87 2.31
N LEU A 321 10.14 -20.84 1.36
CA LEU A 321 9.88 -21.96 0.44
C LEU A 321 11.08 -22.25 -0.47
N ARG A 322 11.75 -21.22 -1.01
CA ARG A 322 12.95 -21.42 -1.82
C ARG A 322 14.14 -21.94 -1.01
N LYS A 323 14.32 -21.46 0.21
CA LYS A 323 15.39 -21.97 1.09
C LYS A 323 15.17 -23.44 1.40
N TRP A 324 13.94 -23.83 1.75
CA TRP A 324 13.57 -25.22 1.96
C TRP A 324 13.79 -26.06 0.68
N GLY A 325 13.33 -25.57 -0.47
CA GLY A 325 13.53 -26.23 -1.75
C GLY A 325 15.02 -26.43 -2.09
N GLN A 326 15.89 -25.46 -1.78
CA GLN A 326 17.34 -25.61 -1.97
C GLN A 326 17.89 -26.72 -1.09
N MET A 327 17.49 -26.81 0.19
CA MET A 327 17.92 -27.90 1.09
C MET A 327 17.56 -29.28 0.52
N VAL A 328 16.37 -29.42 -0.09
CA VAL A 328 15.94 -30.67 -0.73
C VAL A 328 16.77 -30.95 -1.99
N LEU A 329 17.00 -29.96 -2.85
CA LEU A 329 17.82 -30.10 -4.06
C LEU A 329 19.27 -30.49 -3.75
N ASP A 330 19.83 -29.95 -2.66
CA ASP A 330 21.18 -30.24 -2.17
C ASP A 330 21.26 -31.68 -1.62
N HIS A 331 20.28 -32.09 -0.81
CA HIS A 331 20.19 -33.46 -0.30
C HIS A 331 20.09 -34.48 -1.43
N ALA A 332 19.30 -34.18 -2.46
CA ALA A 332 19.14 -35.00 -3.66
C ALA A 332 20.31 -34.87 -4.66
N LYS A 333 21.33 -34.02 -4.37
CA LYS A 333 22.53 -33.81 -5.20
C LYS A 333 22.22 -33.47 -6.67
N THR A 334 21.18 -32.67 -6.89
CA THR A 334 20.72 -32.35 -8.26
C THR A 334 21.65 -31.35 -8.99
N GLY A 335 22.45 -30.59 -8.24
CA GLY A 335 23.26 -29.48 -8.78
C GLY A 335 22.45 -28.27 -9.26
N LYS A 336 21.12 -28.29 -9.11
CA LYS A 336 20.23 -27.19 -9.51
C LYS A 336 20.14 -26.12 -8.41
N LYS A 337 19.84 -24.89 -8.82
CA LYS A 337 19.50 -23.79 -7.91
C LYS A 337 17.99 -23.65 -7.82
N MET A 338 17.47 -23.57 -6.60
CA MET A 338 16.03 -23.44 -6.38
C MET A 338 15.47 -22.16 -6.98
N GLN A 339 16.27 -21.09 -7.07
CA GLN A 339 15.84 -19.84 -7.73
C GLN A 339 15.54 -20.04 -9.22
N ASP A 340 16.26 -20.91 -9.91
CA ASP A 340 16.04 -21.19 -11.33
C ASP A 340 14.83 -22.12 -11.49
N VAL A 341 14.75 -23.18 -10.67
CA VAL A 341 13.60 -24.10 -10.64
C VAL A 341 12.30 -23.34 -10.30
N TRP A 342 12.33 -22.38 -9.37
CA TRP A 342 11.20 -21.55 -9.00
C TRP A 342 10.63 -20.79 -10.22
N LYS A 343 11.50 -20.22 -11.05
CA LYS A 343 11.10 -19.56 -12.30
C LYS A 343 10.60 -20.55 -13.34
N GLU A 344 11.27 -21.69 -13.49
CA GLU A 344 10.86 -22.77 -14.41
C GLU A 344 9.46 -23.31 -14.07
N MET A 345 9.10 -23.34 -12.78
CA MET A 345 7.77 -23.74 -12.28
C MET A 345 6.69 -22.66 -12.46
N GLY A 346 7.04 -21.48 -12.99
CA GLY A 346 6.09 -20.39 -13.27
C GLY A 346 5.86 -19.42 -12.12
N PHE A 347 6.55 -19.55 -10.99
CA PHE A 347 6.39 -18.60 -9.89
C PHE A 347 6.95 -17.23 -10.24
N THR A 348 6.14 -16.19 -10.08
CA THR A 348 6.48 -14.81 -10.43
C THR A 348 6.99 -13.98 -9.25
N MET A 349 6.65 -14.35 -8.02
CA MET A 349 7.14 -13.66 -6.81
C MET A 349 8.62 -13.92 -6.57
N THR A 350 9.43 -12.88 -6.68
CA THR A 350 10.86 -12.92 -6.34
C THR A 350 11.11 -12.57 -4.88
N ASN A 351 10.40 -11.58 -4.32
CA ASN A 351 10.25 -11.36 -2.88
C ASN A 351 8.85 -10.77 -2.66
N GLY A 352 8.28 -10.91 -1.45
CA GLY A 352 6.98 -10.31 -1.15
C GLY A 352 7.06 -8.89 -0.54
N LYS A 353 8.24 -8.28 -0.53
CA LYS A 353 8.49 -6.94 0.02
C LYS A 353 8.27 -5.84 -1.03
N ASP A 354 8.40 -6.17 -2.31
CA ASP A 354 8.24 -5.25 -3.44
C ASP A 354 6.81 -5.21 -3.98
N MET A 355 5.78 -5.25 -3.12
CA MET A 355 4.38 -5.24 -3.54
C MET A 355 3.70 -3.89 -3.34
N THR A 356 3.15 -3.35 -4.42
CA THR A 356 2.25 -2.19 -4.38
C THR A 356 0.91 -2.58 -3.78
N SER A 357 0.44 -1.82 -2.81
CA SER A 357 -0.89 -1.94 -2.22
C SER A 357 -1.74 -0.71 -2.50
N VAL A 358 -3.05 -0.87 -2.44
CA VAL A 358 -4.03 0.19 -2.71
C VAL A 358 -4.93 0.33 -1.50
N MET A 359 -4.88 1.48 -0.83
CA MET A 359 -5.83 1.86 0.22
C MET A 359 -7.04 2.55 -0.40
N TYR A 360 -8.23 1.96 -0.22
CA TYR A 360 -9.48 2.53 -0.69
C TYR A 360 -10.15 3.38 0.39
N ARG A 361 -10.71 4.51 -0.02
CA ARG A 361 -11.35 5.50 0.86
C ARG A 361 -12.86 5.51 0.68
N MET A 362 -13.56 5.85 1.76
CA MET A 362 -15.00 6.12 1.76
C MET A 362 -15.36 7.27 0.80
N GLU A 363 -14.46 8.25 0.68
CA GLU A 363 -14.59 9.40 -0.21
C GLU A 363 -13.22 9.71 -0.84
N GLY A 364 -13.21 10.03 -2.13
CA GLY A 364 -11.99 10.38 -2.88
C GLY A 364 -11.30 9.19 -3.56
N ALA A 365 -10.24 9.51 -4.32
CA ALA A 365 -9.45 8.53 -5.10
C ALA A 365 -8.70 7.52 -4.20
N PRO A 366 -8.17 6.40 -4.68
CA PRO A 366 -7.33 5.53 -3.84
C PRO A 366 -5.98 6.16 -3.46
N ILE A 367 -5.36 5.63 -2.42
CA ILE A 367 -3.96 5.88 -2.06
C ILE A 367 -3.15 4.63 -2.40
N PHE A 368 -2.17 4.74 -3.29
CA PHE A 368 -1.24 3.65 -3.54
C PHE A 368 -0.09 3.73 -2.53
N GLU A 369 0.28 2.57 -1.99
CA GLU A 369 1.25 2.45 -0.93
C GLU A 369 2.21 1.30 -1.20
N GLN A 370 3.51 1.53 -1.02
CA GLN A 370 4.52 0.47 -1.09
C GLN A 370 5.51 0.58 0.06
N THR A 371 6.00 -0.57 0.54
CA THR A 371 6.92 -0.65 1.67
C THR A 371 8.37 -0.59 1.21
N LEU A 372 9.17 0.29 1.82
CA LEU A 372 10.62 0.39 1.62
C LEU A 372 11.32 -0.27 2.81
N GLY A 373 11.90 -1.45 2.60
CA GLY A 373 12.48 -2.28 3.66
C GLY A 373 13.87 -1.85 4.16
N SER A 374 14.56 -0.94 3.47
CA SER A 374 15.94 -0.54 3.81
C SER A 374 16.32 0.88 3.35
N ALA A 375 15.33 1.74 3.19
CA ALA A 375 15.44 3.09 2.63
C ALA A 375 16.56 3.95 3.28
N ASP A 376 16.57 4.05 4.60
CA ASP A 376 17.53 4.92 5.32
C ASP A 376 18.96 4.46 5.17
N ALA A 377 19.19 3.15 5.24
CA ALA A 377 20.51 2.57 5.08
C ALA A 377 21.07 2.84 3.67
N MET A 378 20.22 3.10 2.67
CA MET A 378 20.66 3.44 1.32
C MET A 378 21.05 4.91 1.20
N LEU A 379 20.24 5.82 1.75
CA LEU A 379 20.59 7.25 1.74
C LEU A 379 21.88 7.50 2.51
N LEU A 380 22.06 6.83 3.66
CA LEU A 380 23.30 6.95 4.44
C LEU A 380 24.54 6.50 3.65
N ARG A 381 24.42 5.50 2.78
CA ARG A 381 25.53 5.08 1.91
C ARG A 381 25.81 6.09 0.80
N LEU A 382 24.76 6.69 0.22
CA LEU A 382 24.90 7.79 -0.74
C LEU A 382 25.65 8.96 -0.09
N LEU A 383 25.26 9.34 1.12
CA LEU A 383 25.90 10.42 1.89
C LEU A 383 27.34 10.08 2.28
N ALA A 384 27.63 8.80 2.57
CA ALA A 384 28.99 8.34 2.85
C ALA A 384 29.89 8.26 1.60
N GLY A 385 29.33 8.41 0.39
CA GLY A 385 30.06 8.32 -0.87
C GLY A 385 30.40 6.89 -1.33
N ASP A 386 29.92 5.87 -0.62
CA ASP A 386 30.08 4.46 -1.00
C ASP A 386 28.77 3.67 -0.85
N GLU A 387 27.98 3.67 -1.92
CA GLU A 387 26.74 2.89 -2.06
C GLU A 387 26.94 1.37 -1.94
N THR A 388 28.15 0.89 -2.23
CA THR A 388 28.45 -0.54 -2.32
C THR A 388 28.95 -1.14 -1.01
N VAL A 389 29.30 -0.30 -0.03
CA VAL A 389 29.87 -0.74 1.26
C VAL A 389 31.05 -1.69 1.03
N GLY A 390 32.11 -1.18 0.42
CA GLY A 390 33.29 -1.97 0.08
C GLY A 390 33.03 -3.10 -0.93
N GLY A 391 31.92 -3.06 -1.66
CA GLY A 391 31.52 -4.09 -2.63
C GLY A 391 30.60 -5.18 -2.06
N GLU A 392 30.25 -5.15 -0.77
CA GLU A 392 29.36 -6.15 -0.15
C GLU A 392 27.89 -5.98 -0.55
N LYS A 393 27.52 -4.81 -1.07
CA LYS A 393 26.15 -4.45 -1.47
C LYS A 393 26.12 -4.01 -2.93
N GLN A 394 25.02 -4.35 -3.60
CA GLN A 394 24.70 -3.78 -4.90
C GLN A 394 24.25 -2.33 -4.74
N PRO A 395 24.51 -1.45 -5.73
CA PRO A 395 23.90 -0.12 -5.79
C PRO A 395 22.38 -0.16 -5.69
N TYR A 396 21.75 0.98 -5.42
CA TYR A 396 20.29 1.02 -5.35
C TYR A 396 19.61 0.86 -6.70
N ASP A 397 18.44 0.23 -6.67
CA ASP A 397 17.52 0.09 -7.80
C ASP A 397 16.25 0.92 -7.55
N PRO A 398 16.12 2.12 -8.13
CA PRO A 398 14.96 2.97 -7.94
C PRO A 398 13.70 2.50 -8.68
N ARG A 399 13.69 1.28 -9.26
CA ARG A 399 12.55 0.72 -10.02
C ARG A 399 11.23 0.88 -9.29
N ILE A 400 11.25 0.69 -7.96
CA ILE A 400 10.06 0.77 -7.12
C ILE A 400 9.32 2.10 -7.27
N HIS A 401 10.05 3.22 -7.40
CA HIS A 401 9.48 4.54 -7.64
C HIS A 401 8.81 4.62 -9.01
N PHE A 402 9.46 4.10 -10.05
CA PHE A 402 8.91 4.11 -11.41
C PHE A 402 7.67 3.22 -11.55
N VAL A 403 7.66 2.04 -10.94
CA VAL A 403 6.51 1.12 -10.97
C VAL A 403 5.31 1.74 -10.24
N LEU A 404 5.51 2.21 -9.00
CA LEU A 404 4.42 2.79 -8.22
C LEU A 404 3.84 4.06 -8.88
N ILE A 405 4.71 4.90 -9.44
CA ILE A 405 4.31 6.10 -10.18
C ILE A 405 3.54 5.73 -11.44
N ASN A 406 4.01 4.75 -12.22
CA ASN A 406 3.31 4.28 -13.41
C ASN A 406 1.85 3.89 -13.08
N GLU A 407 1.66 3.04 -12.07
CA GLU A 407 0.32 2.58 -11.67
C GLU A 407 -0.58 3.72 -11.18
N ALA A 408 -0.07 4.61 -10.34
CA ALA A 408 -0.87 5.71 -9.82
C ALA A 408 -1.26 6.74 -10.88
N TYR A 409 -0.39 7.05 -11.84
CA TYR A 409 -0.73 7.99 -12.91
C TYR A 409 -1.73 7.41 -13.89
N LYS A 410 -1.64 6.11 -14.21
CA LYS A 410 -2.68 5.41 -14.98
C LYS A 410 -4.03 5.46 -14.27
N ALA A 411 -4.04 5.21 -12.96
CA ALA A 411 -5.26 5.25 -12.16
C ALA A 411 -5.84 6.67 -12.01
N ALA A 412 -4.99 7.69 -11.89
CA ALA A 412 -5.41 9.09 -11.85
C ALA A 412 -5.97 9.59 -13.19
N ASN A 413 -5.56 8.98 -14.30
CA ASN A 413 -5.90 9.39 -15.67
C ASN A 413 -6.57 8.27 -16.46
N PRO A 414 -7.72 7.74 -16.01
CA PRO A 414 -8.39 6.64 -16.67
C PRO A 414 -8.78 7.03 -18.10
N GLY A 415 -8.49 6.16 -19.07
CA GLY A 415 -8.76 6.39 -20.49
C GLY A 415 -7.67 7.13 -21.26
N ASN A 416 -6.66 7.70 -20.60
CA ASN A 416 -5.51 8.31 -21.29
C ASN A 416 -4.53 7.22 -21.77
N THR A 417 -4.84 6.64 -22.93
CA THR A 417 -4.04 5.53 -23.50
C THR A 417 -2.65 5.96 -23.97
N GLU A 418 -2.45 7.23 -24.32
CA GLU A 418 -1.14 7.77 -24.71
C GLU A 418 -0.20 7.83 -23.49
N LEU A 419 -0.66 8.43 -22.39
CA LEU A 419 0.08 8.46 -21.14
C LEU A 419 0.41 7.05 -20.65
N ALA A 420 -0.57 6.13 -20.67
CA ALA A 420 -0.37 4.75 -20.24
C ALA A 420 0.74 4.05 -21.04
N LYS A 421 0.69 4.14 -22.37
CA LYS A 421 1.74 3.57 -23.25
C LYS A 421 3.10 4.24 -23.03
N TRP A 422 3.12 5.55 -22.83
CA TRP A 422 4.36 6.28 -22.57
C TRP A 422 4.98 5.85 -21.23
N LEU A 423 4.19 5.69 -20.17
CA LEU A 423 4.65 5.21 -18.86
C LEU A 423 5.25 3.80 -18.96
N ASP A 424 4.61 2.90 -19.72
CA ASP A 424 5.13 1.54 -19.94
C ASP A 424 6.43 1.52 -20.74
N ALA A 425 6.55 2.39 -21.74
CA ALA A 425 7.80 2.56 -22.48
C ALA A 425 8.95 3.10 -21.60
N GLN A 426 8.64 3.92 -20.59
CA GLN A 426 9.66 4.41 -19.65
C GLN A 426 10.16 3.29 -18.73
N LEU A 427 9.28 2.38 -18.29
CA LEU A 427 9.70 1.17 -17.56
C LEU A 427 10.58 0.28 -18.43
N ALA A 428 10.26 0.08 -19.71
CA ALA A 428 11.12 -0.68 -20.60
C ALA A 428 12.51 -0.02 -20.81
N THR A 429 12.57 1.31 -20.82
CA THR A 429 13.84 2.05 -20.87
C THR A 429 14.64 1.90 -19.58
N PHE A 430 13.97 2.00 -18.43
CA PHE A 430 14.55 1.72 -17.13
C PHE A 430 15.20 0.32 -17.10
N ASP A 431 14.47 -0.69 -17.57
CA ASP A 431 14.92 -2.09 -17.56
C ASP A 431 16.17 -2.32 -18.39
N LYS A 432 16.34 -1.56 -19.49
CA LYS A 432 17.56 -1.62 -20.30
C LYS A 432 18.78 -1.05 -19.56
N ILE A 433 18.59 0.03 -18.80
CA ILE A 433 19.67 0.69 -18.04
C ILE A 433 20.06 -0.17 -16.83
N TYR A 434 19.08 -0.73 -16.13
CA TYR A 434 19.29 -1.48 -14.88
C TYR A 434 19.43 -3.00 -15.06
N GLY A 435 19.19 -3.54 -16.26
CA GLY A 435 19.24 -4.98 -16.53
C GLY A 435 20.65 -5.59 -16.58
N GLY A 436 21.69 -4.77 -16.68
CA GLY A 436 23.10 -5.20 -16.67
C GLY A 436 23.77 -5.00 -15.31
N LYS A 437 25.02 -4.52 -15.32
CA LYS A 437 25.69 -4.06 -14.09
C LYS A 437 24.98 -2.80 -13.61
N ARG A 438 24.33 -2.90 -12.45
CA ARG A 438 23.58 -1.79 -11.85
C ARG A 438 24.46 -0.54 -11.68
N PRO A 439 24.06 0.63 -12.21
CA PRO A 439 24.80 1.87 -12.00
C PRO A 439 24.68 2.33 -10.55
N ARG A 440 25.61 3.20 -10.11
CA ARG A 440 25.44 3.95 -8.85
C ARG A 440 24.24 4.89 -8.96
N TYR A 441 23.64 5.28 -7.85
CA TYR A 441 22.38 6.02 -7.81
C TYR A 441 22.39 7.29 -8.66
N ILE A 442 23.41 8.13 -8.50
CA ILE A 442 23.55 9.38 -9.27
C ILE A 442 23.87 9.12 -10.75
N ASP A 443 24.69 8.11 -11.04
CA ASP A 443 24.99 7.72 -12.42
C ASP A 443 23.75 7.18 -13.13
N GLY A 444 22.95 6.38 -12.43
CA GLY A 444 21.68 5.84 -12.88
C GLY A 444 20.67 6.96 -13.17
N TYR A 445 20.57 7.97 -12.31
CA TYR A 445 19.78 9.17 -12.58
C TYR A 445 20.22 9.90 -13.85
N ASN A 446 21.54 10.10 -14.02
CA ASN A 446 22.08 10.74 -15.21
C ASN A 446 21.77 9.97 -16.49
N GLN A 447 21.89 8.63 -16.45
CA GLN A 447 21.53 7.76 -17.58
C GLN A 447 20.03 7.81 -17.88
N LEU A 448 19.18 7.78 -16.84
CA LEU A 448 17.73 7.89 -17.00
C LEU A 448 17.33 9.24 -17.60
N LYS A 449 17.88 10.36 -17.13
CA LYS A 449 17.63 11.71 -17.70
C LYS A 449 18.08 11.84 -19.15
N ALA A 450 19.13 11.13 -19.55
CA ALA A 450 19.60 11.13 -20.92
C ALA A 450 18.72 10.25 -21.83
N ALA A 451 18.20 9.14 -21.31
CA ALA A 451 17.43 8.16 -22.07
C ALA A 451 15.92 8.47 -22.16
N ILE A 452 15.36 9.13 -21.13
CA ILE A 452 13.93 9.40 -21.03
C ILE A 452 13.66 10.87 -21.32
N LYS A 453 12.83 11.12 -22.33
CA LYS A 453 12.27 12.45 -22.58
C LYS A 453 11.11 12.69 -21.61
N PRO A 454 11.14 13.75 -20.78
CA PRO A 454 10.06 14.07 -19.86
C PRO A 454 8.70 14.21 -20.57
N TRP A 455 7.61 13.86 -19.89
CA TRP A 455 6.26 13.97 -20.42
C TRP A 455 5.97 15.39 -20.93
N GLY A 456 5.38 15.46 -22.12
CA GLY A 456 5.05 16.73 -22.77
C GLY A 456 6.25 17.55 -23.24
N SER A 457 7.47 17.02 -23.20
CA SER A 457 8.62 17.62 -23.89
C SER A 457 8.72 17.10 -25.34
N LYS A 458 8.94 18.01 -26.29
CA LYS A 458 9.15 17.67 -27.72
C LYS A 458 10.56 17.12 -27.93
#